data_AF-A0A7C1XXE5-F1
#
_entry.id   AF-A0A7C1XXE5-F1
#
_cell.length_a   1.000
_cell.length_b   1.000
_cell.length_c   1.000
_cell.angle_alpha   90.00
_cell.angle_beta   90.00
_cell.angle_gamma   90.00
#
_symmetry.space_group_name_H-M   'P 1'
#
loop_
_entity.id
_entity.type
_entity.pdbx_description
1 polymer ?
#
loop_
_entity_poly.entity_id
_entity_poly.type
_entity_poly.pdbx_seq_one_letter_code
_entity_poly.pdbx_strand_id
1 'polypeptide(L)' 'MPIYEYQCNNCGHELESLQKISDPPLSDCPECGESAL' A
#
# COMPACT_ATOMS: atom_id res chain seq x y z
N MET A 1 3.15 5.54 15.68
CA MET A 1 3.27 4.43 14.72
C MET A 1 3.52 5.05 13.36
N PRO A 2 4.50 4.58 12.58
CA PRO A 2 4.71 5.10 11.23
C PRO A 2 3.46 4.80 10.38
N ILE A 3 3.00 5.81 9.66
CA ILE A 3 1.96 5.68 8.65
C ILE A 3 2.72 5.52 7.34
N TYR A 4 2.45 4.44 6.63
CA TYR A 4 3.04 4.20 5.32
C TYR A 4 2.01 4.57 4.28
N GLU A 5 2.41 5.46 3.39
CA GLU A 5 1.62 5.87 2.24
C GLU A 5 2.08 5.04 1.05
N TYR A 6 1.14 4.36 0.41
CA TYR A 6 1.42 3.59 -0.80
C TYR A 6 0.62 4.19 -1.95
N GLN A 7 1.28 4.36 -3.09
CA GLN A 7 0.65 4.85 -4.31
C GLN A 7 0.74 3.75 -5.36
N CYS A 8 -0.42 3.26 -5.81
CA CYS A 8 -0.44 2.27 -6.88
C CYS A 8 -0.02 2.91 -8.20
N ASN A 9 0.98 2.35 -8.85
CA ASN A 9 1.46 2.86 -10.14
C ASN A 9 0.49 2.58 -11.30
N ASN A 10 -0.41 1.61 -11.16
CA ASN A 10 -1.30 1.22 -12.26
C ASN A 10 -2.60 2.03 -12.30
N CYS A 11 -3.27 2.20 -11.15
CA CYS A 11 -4.50 2.99 -11.06
C CYS A 11 -4.30 4.40 -10.50
N GLY A 12 -3.12 4.71 -9.94
CA GLY A 12 -2.84 6.01 -9.30
C GLY A 12 -3.49 6.17 -7.92
N HIS A 13 -4.03 5.11 -7.34
CA HIS A 13 -4.71 5.16 -6.05
C HIS A 13 -3.70 5.32 -4.90
N GLU A 14 -3.96 6.29 -4.02
CA GLU A 14 -3.17 6.56 -2.82
C GLU A 14 -3.86 5.91 -1.62
N LEU A 15 -3.13 5.07 -0.89
CA LEU A 15 -3.63 4.42 0.32
C LEU A 15 -2.73 4.70 1.52
N GLU A 16 -3.37 4.98 2.64
CA GLU A 16 -2.72 5.30 3.90
C GLU A 16 -2.87 4.09 4.82
N SER A 17 -1.77 3.37 5.10
CA SER A 17 -1.80 2.20 5.98
C SER A 17 -0.94 2.40 7.21
N LEU A 18 -1.56 2.20 8.37
CA LEU A 18 -0.87 2.14 9.65
C LEU A 18 -0.17 0.79 9.80
N GLN A 19 1.06 0.70 9.28
CA GLN A 19 1.88 -0.50 9.37
C GLN A 19 2.88 -0.45 10.53
N LYS A 20 3.10 -1.60 11.15
CA LYS A 20 4.23 -1.78 12.07
C LYS A 20 5.49 -2.01 11.23
N ILE A 21 6.64 -1.59 11.75
CA ILE A 21 7.92 -1.77 11.06
C ILE A 21 8.32 -3.25 10.88
N SER A 22 7.69 -4.16 11.62
CA SER A 22 7.89 -5.61 11.50
C SER A 22 6.89 -6.31 10.60
N ASP A 23 5.82 -5.63 10.16
CA ASP A 23 4.89 -6.23 9.22
C ASP A 23 5.43 -6.10 7.78
N PRO A 24 5.18 -7.09 6.90
CA PRO A 24 5.56 -7.00 5.51
C PRO A 24 4.82 -5.83 4.82
N PRO A 25 5.46 -5.15 3.85
CA PRO A 25 4.80 -4.12 3.05
C PRO A 25 3.58 -4.70 2.33
N LEU A 26 2.48 -3.93 2.25
CA LEU A 26 1.35 -4.33 1.41
C LEU A 26 1.82 -4.39 -0.04
N SER A 27 1.66 -5.56 -0.67
CA SER A 27 1.97 -5.79 -2.08
C SER A 27 0.77 -5.52 -2.99
N ASP A 28 -0.44 -5.63 -2.45
CA ASP A 28 -1.68 -5.68 -3.23
C ASP A 28 -2.48 -4.38 -3.07
N CYS A 29 -2.84 -3.78 -4.20
CA CYS A 29 -3.70 -2.61 -4.21
C CYS A 29 -5.17 -3.04 -4.00
N PRO A 30 -5.87 -2.53 -2.97
CA PRO A 30 -7.26 -2.90 -2.69
C PRO A 30 -8.27 -2.39 -3.74
N GLU A 31 -7.88 -1.44 -4.60
CA GLU A 31 -8.75 -0.88 -5.65
C GLU A 31 -8.68 -1.63 -6.97
N CYS A 32 -7.48 -1.90 -7.49
CA CYS A 32 -7.32 -2.61 -8.76
C CYS A 32 -7.03 -4.12 -8.60
N GLY A 33 -6.66 -4.57 -7.40
CA GLY A 33 -6.29 -5.97 -7.14
C GLY A 33 -4.95 -6.38 -7.75
N GLU A 34 -4.12 -5.43 -8.20
CA GLU A 34 -2.79 -5.70 -8.72
C GLU A 34 -1.73 -5.67 -7.62
N SER A 35 -0.80 -6.62 -7.71
CA SER A 35 0.38 -6.70 -6.86
C SER A 35 1.48 -5.76 -7.37
N ALA A 36 1.25 -4.45 -7.27
CA ALA A 36 2.20 -3.42 -7.67
C ALA A 36 2.05 -2.15 -6.80
N LEU A 37 2.25 -2.32 -5.49
CA LEU A 37 2.58 -1.24 -4.57
C LEU A 37 4.09 -1.15 -4.36
#